data_AF-A0A7V6YF64-F1
#
_entry.id   AF-A0A7V6YF64-F1
#
_cell.length_a   1.000
_cell.length_b   1.000
_cell.length_c   1.000
_cell.angle_alpha   90.00
_cell.angle_beta   90.00
_cell.angle_gamma   90.00
#
_symmetry.space_group_name_H-M   'P 1'
#
loop_
_entity.id
_entity.type
_entity.pdbx_description
1 polymer ?
#
loop_
_entity_poly.entity_id
_entity_poly.type
_entity_poly.pdbx_seq_one_letter_code
_entity_poly.pdbx_strand_id
1 'polypeptide(L)' 'LCAALAVREGMEEREALKAITIHGAEILGIADRVGSLAPGKDADLIVVDGPILEVKSRVTRVFINGRQVWRSQEGCP' A
#
# COMPACT_ATOMS: atom_id res chain seq x y z
N LEU A 1 -6.63 -6.87 4.80
CA LEU A 1 -6.86 -7.77 5.97
C LEU A 1 -5.82 -8.89 6.04
N CYS A 2 -5.56 -9.65 4.97
CA CYS A 2 -4.66 -10.82 5.01
C CYS A 2 -3.21 -10.52 5.46
N ALA A 3 -2.58 -9.44 4.97
CA ALA A 3 -1.21 -9.08 5.39
C ALA A 3 -1.11 -8.69 6.88
N ALA A 4 -2.06 -7.90 7.37
CA ALA A 4 -2.14 -7.53 8.78
C ALA A 4 -2.33 -8.75 9.70
N LEU A 5 -3.12 -9.74 9.27
CA LEU A 5 -3.27 -11.01 9.99
C LEU A 5 -1.95 -11.81 9.98
N ALA A 6 -1.25 -11.89 8.84
CA ALA A 6 0.03 -12.59 8.77
C ALA A 6 1.07 -12.00 9.75
N VAL A 7 1.12 -10.67 9.89
CA VAL A 7 1.99 -10.01 10.87
C VAL A 7 1.60 -10.40 12.30
N ARG A 8 0.30 -10.42 12.61
CA ARG A 8 -0.21 -10.86 13.93
C ARG A 8 0.17 -12.31 14.25
N GLU A 9 0.26 -13.17 13.24
CA GLU A 9 0.66 -14.58 13.38
C GLU A 9 2.18 -14.80 13.29
N GLY A 10 2.99 -13.73 13.28
CA GLY A 10 4.45 -13.80 13.42
C GLY A 10 5.26 -13.48 12.16
N MET A 11 4.63 -13.07 11.06
CA MET A 11 5.36 -12.53 9.91
C MET A 11 5.95 -11.15 10.23
N GLU A 12 7.15 -10.86 9.72
CA GLU A 12 7.74 -9.54 9.84
C GLU A 12 6.97 -8.51 8.98
N GLU A 13 6.75 -7.31 9.51
CA GLU A 13 5.85 -6.31 8.91
C GLU A 13 6.32 -5.88 7.51
N ARG A 14 7.63 -5.70 7.33
CA ARG A 14 8.21 -5.30 6.04
C ARG A 14 8.08 -6.39 4.99
N GLU A 15 8.29 -7.66 5.35
CA GLU A 15 8.05 -8.78 4.45
C GLU A 15 6.56 -8.90 4.08
N ALA A 16 5.64 -8.71 5.04
CA ALA A 16 4.21 -8.70 4.75
C ALA A 16 3.82 -7.56 3.79
N LEU A 17 4.44 -6.38 3.94
CA LEU A 17 4.24 -5.26 3.02
C LEU A 17 4.79 -5.56 1.62
N LYS A 18 5.98 -6.16 1.51
CA LYS A 18 6.54 -6.59 0.22
C LYS A 18 5.65 -7.62 -0.47
N ALA A 19 5.09 -8.56 0.29
CA ALA A 19 4.23 -9.61 -0.23
C ALA A 19 3.01 -9.06 -1.00
N ILE A 20 2.43 -7.95 -0.50
CA ILE A 20 1.28 -7.28 -1.14
C ILE A 20 1.67 -6.14 -2.09
N THR A 21 2.96 -5.91 -2.33
CA THR A 21 3.46 -4.85 -3.21
C THR A 21 4.47 -5.40 -4.23
N ILE A 22 5.77 -5.35 -3.93
CA ILE A 22 6.83 -5.66 -4.89
C ILE A 22 6.80 -7.12 -5.33
N HIS A 23 6.54 -8.08 -4.43
CA HIS A 23 6.51 -9.50 -4.82
C HIS A 23 5.34 -9.82 -5.74
N GLY A 24 4.18 -9.17 -5.53
CA GLY A 24 3.06 -9.25 -6.47
C GLY A 24 3.43 -8.71 -7.85
N ALA A 25 4.13 -7.56 -7.90
CA ALA A 25 4.59 -6.97 -9.16
C ALA A 25 5.65 -7.83 -9.87
N GLU A 26 6.56 -8.46 -9.13
CA GLU A 26 7.58 -9.37 -9.65
C GLU A 26 6.95 -10.62 -10.27
N ILE A 27 6.00 -11.25 -9.58
CA ILE A 27 5.26 -12.42 -10.08
C ILE A 27 4.53 -12.09 -11.38
N LEU A 28 3.99 -10.89 -11.49
CA LEU A 28 3.26 -10.41 -12.67
C LEU A 28 4.18 -9.87 -13.78
N GLY A 29 5.49 -9.78 -13.55
CA GLY A 29 6.46 -9.25 -14.52
C GLY A 29 6.32 -7.74 -14.80
N ILE A 30 5.79 -6.97 -13.84
CA ILE A 30 5.56 -5.52 -13.96
C ILE A 30 6.28 -4.72 -12.86
N ALA A 31 7.28 -5.32 -12.21
CA ALA A 31 8.05 -4.73 -11.11
C ALA A 31 8.93 -3.55 -11.55
N ASP A 32 9.17 -3.36 -12.85
CA ASP A 32 9.80 -2.16 -13.40
C ASP A 32 8.89 -0.93 -13.30
N ARG A 33 7.56 -1.13 -13.23
CA ARG A 33 6.57 -0.06 -13.19
C ARG A 33 5.95 0.18 -11.82
N VAL A 34 5.63 -0.87 -11.05
CA VAL A 34 4.85 -0.74 -9.81
C VAL A 34 5.47 -1.50 -8.63
N GLY A 35 4.80 -1.45 -7.48
CA GLY A 35 5.11 -2.30 -6.32
C GLY A 35 6.22 -1.79 -5.39
N SER A 36 6.90 -0.69 -5.72
CA SER A 36 7.82 -0.03 -4.78
C SER A 36 7.92 1.47 -5.01
N LEU A 37 8.40 2.20 -4.00
CA LEU A 37 8.66 3.63 -4.10
C LEU A 37 10.10 3.87 -4.56
N ALA A 38 10.27 4.09 -5.85
CA ALA A 38 11.57 4.37 -6.46
C ALA A 38 11.42 5.27 -7.69
N PRO A 39 12.45 6.08 -8.05
CA PRO A 39 12.43 6.86 -9.28
C PRO A 39 12.21 5.99 -10.52
N GLY A 40 11.45 6.51 -11.50
CA GLY A 40 11.15 5.82 -12.76
C GLY A 40 9.92 4.90 -12.73
N LYS A 41 9.32 4.67 -11.56
CA LYS A 41 8.08 3.90 -11.41
C LYS A 41 6.82 4.75 -11.53
N ASP A 42 5.71 4.09 -11.82
CA ASP A 42 4.37 4.69 -11.81
C ASP A 42 4.08 5.21 -10.39
N ALA A 43 3.61 6.45 -10.31
CA ALA A 43 3.30 7.12 -9.04
C ALA A 43 1.94 6.65 -8.47
N ASP A 44 1.86 5.35 -8.19
CA ASP A 44 0.73 4.66 -7.58
C ASP A 44 0.94 4.57 -6.07
N LEU A 45 0.22 5.42 -5.33
CA LEU A 45 0.49 5.68 -3.91
C LEU A 45 -0.80 5.73 -3.11
N ILE A 46 -0.73 5.32 -1.85
CA ILE A 46 -1.75 5.62 -0.85
C ILE A 46 -1.13 6.41 0.30
N VAL A 47 -1.92 7.31 0.87
CA VAL A 47 -1.58 8.00 2.12
C VAL A 47 -2.48 7.45 3.20
N VAL A 48 -1.91 7.10 4.33
CA VAL A 48 -2.58 6.46 5.47
C VAL A 48 -2.34 7.30 6.72
N ASP A 49 -3.33 7.40 7.59
CA ASP A 49 -3.25 8.17 8.85
C ASP A 49 -2.55 7.43 10.02
N GLY A 50 -1.94 6.28 9.74
CA GLY A 50 -1.22 5.46 10.71
C GLY A 50 -0.46 4.31 10.03
N PRO A 51 0.02 3.32 10.81
CA PRO A 51 0.74 2.16 10.29
C PRO A 51 -0.09 1.38 9.25
N ILE A 52 0.52 1.06 8.11
CA ILE A 52 -0.21 0.55 6.94
C ILE A 52 -0.84 -0.83 7.16
N LEU A 53 -0.29 -1.65 8.05
CA LEU A 53 -0.80 -2.97 8.41
C LEU A 53 -1.59 -2.99 9.73
N GLU A 54 -2.01 -1.82 10.23
CA GLU A 54 -2.92 -1.73 11.37
C GLU A 54 -4.38 -1.63 10.91
N VAL A 55 -5.27 -2.41 11.54
CA VAL A 55 -6.70 -2.48 11.17
C VAL A 55 -7.43 -1.15 11.39
N LYS A 56 -6.97 -0.33 12.32
CA LYS A 56 -7.59 0.96 12.66
C LYS A 56 -7.20 2.09 11.70
N SER A 57 -6.08 1.93 11.00
CA SER A 57 -5.57 2.94 10.08
C SER A 57 -6.46 3.05 8.85
N ARG A 58 -6.59 4.28 8.34
CA ARG A 58 -7.45 4.62 7.22
C ARG A 58 -6.63 5.22 6.10
N VAL A 59 -6.93 4.79 4.89
CA VAL A 59 -6.45 5.47 3.69
C VAL A 59 -7.12 6.84 3.64
N THR A 60 -6.34 7.91 3.55
CA THR A 60 -6.82 9.28 3.45
C THR A 60 -6.77 9.79 2.01
N ARG A 61 -5.85 9.28 1.19
CA ARG A 61 -5.70 9.64 -0.23
C ARG A 61 -5.20 8.45 -1.05
N VAL A 62 -5.62 8.40 -2.31
CA VAL A 62 -5.12 7.45 -3.32
C VAL A 62 -4.69 8.21 -4.56
N PHE A 63 -3.51 7.87 -5.07
CA PHE A 63 -2.94 8.37 -6.30
C PHE A 63 -2.71 7.22 -7.26
N ILE A 64 -3.05 7.42 -8.53
CA ILE A 64 -2.75 6.48 -9.62
C ILE A 64 -2.10 7.29 -10.74
N ASN A 65 -0.94 6.84 -11.23
CA ASN A 65 -0.13 7.54 -12.23
C ASN A 65 0.07 9.03 -11.90
N GLY A 66 0.31 9.34 -10.62
CA GLY A 66 0.54 10.70 -10.13
C GLY A 66 -0.71 11.58 -10.02
N ARG A 67 -1.90 11.06 -10.34
CA ARG A 67 -3.17 11.80 -10.19
C ARG A 67 -3.90 11.33 -8.95
N GLN A 68 -4.38 12.25 -8.13
CA GLN A 68 -5.23 11.91 -6.99
C GLN A 68 -6.60 11.44 -7.52
N VAL A 69 -6.92 10.17 -7.31
CA VAL A 69 -8.18 9.56 -7.76
C VAL A 69 -9.21 9.44 -6.64
N TRP A 70 -8.77 9.47 -5.39
CA TRP A 70 -9.65 9.38 -4.23
C TRP A 70 -9.08 10.15 -3.04
N ARG A 71 -9.99 10.67 -2.20
CA ARG A 71 -9.69 11.32 -0.93
C ARG A 71 -10.81 10.98 0.07
N SER A 72 -10.44 10.69 1.32
CA SER A 72 -11.39 10.54 2.41
C SER A 72 -12.08 11.88 2.68
N GLN A 73 -13.40 11.87 2.83
CA GLN A 73 -14.11 13.04 3.34
C GLN A 73 -13.83 13.13 4.85
N GLU A 74 -13.14 14.19 5.29
CA GLU A 74 -13.02 14.49 6.71
C GLU A 74 -14.39 14.94 7.23
N GLY A 75 -14.95 14.20 8.19
CA GLY A 75 -16.19 14.55 8.88
C GLY A 75 -17.46 13.85 8.35
N CYS A 76 -17.74 12.67 8.88
CA CYS A 76 -19.12 12.31 9.21
C CYS A 76 -19.13 12.19 10.75
N PRO A 77 -19.94 12.97 11.47
CA PRO A 77 -20.06 12.82 12.93
C PRO A 77 -20.48 11.40 13.34
#